data_AF-A0A350H3U8-F1
#
_entry.id   AF-A0A350H3U8-F1
#
_cell.length_a   1.000
_cell.length_b   1.000
_cell.length_c   1.000
_cell.angle_alpha   90.00
_cell.angle_beta   90.00
_cell.angle_gamma   90.00
#
_symmetry.space_group_name_H-M   'P 1'
#
loop_
_entity.id
_entity.type
_entity.pdbx_description
1 polymer ?
#
loop_
_entity_poly.entity_id
_entity_poly.type
_entity_poly.pdbx_seq_one_letter_code
_entity_poly.pdbx_strand_id
1 'polypeptide(L)'
;MAKSIRLNDNAYLDSSSIVHKQNKLSDILSFSYNEEVVGTWFDGRKVYRKSFYRSKLINGSSEVVNHGISNVDIIWCDSQKSFAIWQNGNTCSLPFVNTVAGNGIEVADVNATSYTIRSTMDRSNLRGYITFLYVKNE
;
A
#
# COMPACT_ATOMS: atom_id res chain seq x y z
N MET A 1 -9.47 16.67 36.11
CA MET A 1 -8.90 18.03 35.95
C MET A 1 -8.05 18.05 34.69
N ALA A 2 -8.39 18.88 33.70
CA ALA A 2 -7.55 19.06 32.52
C ALA A 2 -6.28 19.83 32.92
N LYS A 3 -5.11 19.36 32.47
CA LYS A 3 -3.83 20.05 32.68
C LYS A 3 -3.61 20.99 31.50
N SER A 4 -3.65 22.31 31.73
CA SER A 4 -3.35 23.33 30.72
C SER A 4 -1.97 23.93 30.93
N ILE A 5 -1.25 24.23 29.84
CA ILE A 5 -0.04 25.05 29.86
C ILE A 5 -0.43 26.48 29.48
N ARG A 6 -0.14 27.45 30.35
CA ARG A 6 -0.35 28.88 30.07
C ARG A 6 0.82 29.40 29.23
N LEU A 7 0.51 30.02 28.11
CA LEU A 7 1.47 30.75 27.29
C LEU A 7 1.48 32.24 27.70
N ASN A 8 2.44 33.00 27.19
CA ASN A 8 2.42 34.45 27.34
C ASN A 8 1.16 35.02 26.64
N ASP A 9 0.68 36.18 27.10
CA ASP A 9 -0.50 36.89 26.57
C ASP A 9 -1.87 36.23 26.83
N ASN A 10 -2.02 35.52 27.96
CA ASN A 10 -3.28 34.85 28.36
C ASN A 10 -3.80 33.82 27.35
N ALA A 11 -2.96 33.34 26.45
CA ALA A 11 -3.26 32.21 25.59
C ALA A 11 -3.09 30.89 26.38
N TYR A 12 -4.04 29.98 26.21
CA TYR A 12 -4.01 28.66 26.83
C TYR A 12 -3.88 27.59 25.74
N LEU A 13 -2.94 26.66 25.92
CA LEU A 13 -2.98 25.39 25.20
C LEU A 13 -4.00 24.50 25.90
N ASP A 14 -5.19 24.39 25.32
CA ASP A 14 -6.16 23.37 25.71
C ASP A 14 -5.75 22.02 25.10
N SER A 15 -5.82 20.96 25.90
CA SER A 15 -5.66 19.59 25.44
C SER A 15 -6.62 19.21 24.32
N SER A 16 -7.78 19.88 24.20
CA SER A 16 -8.73 19.67 23.09
C SER A 16 -8.19 20.12 21.73
N SER A 17 -7.24 21.07 21.71
CA SER A 17 -6.59 21.62 20.51
C SER A 17 -5.27 20.92 20.18
N ILE A 18 -4.78 20.04 21.06
CA ILE A 18 -3.55 19.27 20.84
C ILE A 18 -3.92 17.99 20.11
N VAL A 19 -3.69 17.96 18.80
CA VAL A 19 -3.86 16.73 18.00
C VAL A 19 -2.70 15.78 18.31
N HIS A 20 -2.91 14.85 19.23
CA HIS A 20 -1.97 13.77 19.50
C HIS A 20 -2.17 12.68 18.44
N LYS A 21 -1.48 12.77 17.29
CA LYS A 21 -1.43 11.67 16.31
C LYS A 21 -0.63 10.50 16.91
N GLN A 22 -1.25 9.71 17.79
CA GLN A 22 -0.71 8.41 18.19
C GLN A 22 -0.89 7.44 17.04
N ASN A 23 0.01 7.51 16.04
CA ASN A 23 0.24 6.33 15.23
C ASN A 23 0.88 5.31 16.17
N LYS A 24 0.13 4.30 16.61
CA LYS A 24 0.74 3.22 17.38
C LYS A 24 1.73 2.54 16.45
N LEU A 25 2.91 2.21 16.97
CA LEU A 25 3.93 1.51 16.19
C LEU A 25 3.39 0.19 15.61
N SER A 26 2.41 -0.42 16.29
CA SER A 26 1.66 -1.59 15.81
C SER A 26 0.95 -1.38 14.48
N ASP A 27 0.55 -0.15 14.16
CA ASP A 27 -0.31 0.16 13.02
C ASP A 27 0.51 0.38 11.73
N ILE A 28 1.84 0.38 11.85
CA ILE A 28 2.78 0.51 10.72
C ILE A 28 2.69 -0.71 9.78
N LEU A 29 2.31 -1.87 10.29
CA LEU A 29 2.21 -3.13 9.54
C LEU A 29 0.75 -3.61 9.37
N SER A 30 -0.21 -2.69 9.21
CA SER A 30 -1.58 -3.06 8.87
C SER A 30 -1.77 -3.36 7.37
N PHE A 31 -2.58 -4.39 7.10
CA PHE A 31 -3.02 -4.82 5.77
C PHE A 31 -4.54 -4.82 5.75
N SER A 32 -5.15 -4.29 4.68
CA SER A 32 -6.59 -4.10 4.62
C SER A 32 -7.12 -4.19 3.20
N TYR A 33 -8.23 -4.91 3.03
CA TYR A 33 -8.99 -4.89 1.79
C TYR A 33 -9.79 -3.60 1.60
N ASN A 34 -9.95 -2.84 2.69
CA ASN A 34 -10.60 -1.54 2.65
C ASN A 34 -9.57 -0.46 2.33
N GLU A 35 -10.07 0.65 1.80
CA GLU A 35 -9.28 1.85 1.63
C GLU A 35 -9.02 2.51 3.00
N GLU A 36 -7.76 2.82 3.27
CA GLU A 36 -7.34 3.44 4.53
C GLU A 36 -6.48 4.67 4.26
N VAL A 37 -6.71 5.74 5.04
CA VAL A 37 -5.82 6.92 5.01
C VAL A 37 -4.59 6.61 5.84
N VAL A 38 -3.42 6.66 5.22
CA VAL A 38 -2.14 6.26 5.83
C VAL A 38 -1.12 7.39 5.90
N GLY A 39 -1.42 8.54 5.31
CA GLY A 39 -0.51 9.67 5.31
C GLY A 39 -1.05 10.87 4.57
N THR A 40 -0.14 11.79 4.32
CA THR A 40 -0.37 13.05 3.60
C THR A 40 0.70 13.19 2.54
N TRP A 41 0.30 13.51 1.32
CA TRP A 41 1.18 13.77 0.18
C TRP A 41 1.82 15.15 0.33
N PHE A 42 2.88 15.44 -0.43
CA PHE A 42 3.65 16.68 -0.23
C PHE A 42 2.85 17.96 -0.49
N ASP A 43 1.77 17.88 -1.26
CA ASP A 43 0.84 18.98 -1.55
C ASP A 43 -0.32 19.09 -0.53
N GLY A 44 -0.33 18.25 0.51
CA GLY A 44 -1.36 18.24 1.55
C GLY A 44 -2.52 17.26 1.32
N ARG A 45 -2.61 16.62 0.15
CA ARG A 45 -3.65 15.63 -0.14
C ARG A 45 -3.48 14.35 0.69
N LYS A 46 -4.56 13.60 0.91
CA LYS A 46 -4.48 12.33 1.65
C LYS A 46 -3.81 11.24 0.81
N VAL A 47 -2.92 10.46 1.44
CA VAL A 47 -2.41 9.21 0.88
C VAL A 47 -3.26 8.07 1.42
N TYR A 48 -3.80 7.30 0.49
CA TYR A 48 -4.62 6.13 0.74
C TYR A 48 -3.82 4.86 0.49
N ARG A 49 -4.23 3.76 1.13
CA ARG A 49 -3.68 2.42 0.92
C ARG A 49 -4.80 1.41 0.76
N LYS A 50 -4.57 0.39 -0.07
CA LYS A 50 -5.45 -0.78 -0.21
C LYS A 50 -4.65 -2.00 -0.63
N SER A 51 -4.93 -3.14 -0.01
CA SER A 51 -4.30 -4.43 -0.32
C SER A 51 -5.26 -5.35 -1.07
N PHE A 52 -4.70 -6.11 -2.01
CA PHE A 52 -5.41 -7.07 -2.85
C PHE A 52 -4.80 -8.44 -2.65
N TYR A 53 -5.66 -9.43 -2.39
CA TYR A 53 -5.25 -10.82 -2.30
C TYR A 53 -5.51 -11.52 -3.62
N ARG A 54 -4.53 -12.30 -4.06
CA ARG A 54 -4.63 -13.22 -5.19
C ARG A 54 -4.35 -14.63 -4.70
N SER A 55 -5.34 -15.52 -4.87
CA SER A 55 -5.18 -16.95 -4.59
C SER A 55 -4.33 -17.66 -5.63
N LYS A 56 -4.26 -17.09 -6.85
CA LYS A 56 -3.38 -17.50 -7.94
C LYS A 56 -2.67 -16.26 -8.47
N LEU A 57 -1.35 -16.24 -8.37
CA LEU A 57 -0.60 -15.01 -8.65
C LEU A 57 -0.60 -14.65 -10.13
N ILE A 58 -0.07 -15.52 -11.00
CA ILE A 58 -0.08 -15.34 -12.46
C ILE A 58 0.26 -16.66 -13.17
N ASN A 59 -0.35 -16.99 -14.31
CA ASN A 59 -0.14 -18.24 -15.05
C ASN A 59 1.00 -18.22 -16.09
N GLY A 60 1.99 -17.34 -15.91
CA GLY A 60 3.07 -17.12 -16.89
C GLY A 60 2.61 -16.25 -18.05
N SER A 61 3.51 -15.41 -18.57
CA SER A 61 3.31 -14.23 -19.44
C SER A 61 2.99 -12.93 -18.69
N SER A 62 1.86 -12.29 -18.98
CA SER A 62 1.45 -11.00 -18.42
C SER A 62 -0.07 -10.95 -18.34
N GLU A 63 -0.58 -10.39 -17.25
CA GLU A 63 -2.01 -10.25 -17.00
C GLU A 63 -2.29 -8.80 -16.60
N VAL A 64 -3.23 -8.14 -17.29
CA VAL A 64 -3.73 -6.83 -16.90
C VAL A 64 -4.89 -7.02 -15.93
N VAL A 65 -4.81 -6.35 -14.80
CA VAL A 65 -5.71 -6.55 -13.66
C VAL A 65 -6.33 -5.22 -13.28
N ASN A 66 -7.65 -5.15 -13.30
CA ASN A 66 -8.38 -4.01 -12.77
C ASN A 66 -8.31 -4.03 -11.23
N HIS A 67 -7.82 -2.96 -10.61
CA HIS A 67 -7.72 -2.86 -9.15
C HIS A 67 -8.97 -2.26 -8.49
N GLY A 68 -9.92 -1.72 -9.27
CA GLY A 68 -11.20 -1.22 -8.78
C GLY A 68 -11.10 -0.06 -7.79
N ILE A 69 -10.07 0.78 -7.91
CA ILE A 69 -9.91 2.00 -7.11
C ILE A 69 -10.38 3.16 -7.98
N SER A 70 -11.33 3.94 -7.48
CA SER A 70 -11.90 5.08 -8.20
C SER A 70 -11.19 6.39 -7.87
N ASN A 71 -11.24 7.35 -8.81
CA ASN A 71 -10.77 8.73 -8.65
C ASN A 71 -9.29 8.83 -8.27
N VAL A 72 -8.44 7.99 -8.83
CA VAL A 72 -6.99 7.99 -8.59
C VAL A 72 -6.32 9.07 -9.44
N ASP A 73 -5.45 9.87 -8.82
CA ASP A 73 -4.51 10.77 -9.50
C ASP A 73 -3.15 10.08 -9.68
N ILE A 74 -2.50 9.77 -8.54
CA ILE A 74 -1.18 9.14 -8.48
C ILE A 74 -1.33 7.81 -7.76
N ILE A 75 -0.72 6.74 -8.29
CA ILE A 75 -0.74 5.41 -7.68
C ILE A 75 0.58 4.68 -7.91
N TRP A 76 1.01 3.92 -6.90
CA TRP A 76 2.21 3.10 -6.98
C TRP A 76 2.09 1.85 -6.10
N CYS A 77 2.92 0.85 -6.40
CA CYS A 77 3.04 -0.35 -5.59
C CYS A 77 3.80 -0.05 -4.29
N ASP A 78 3.21 -0.41 -3.15
CA ASP A 78 3.91 -0.45 -1.87
C ASP A 78 4.72 -1.75 -1.79
N SER A 79 6.00 -1.68 -2.16
CA SER A 79 6.88 -2.85 -2.20
C SER A 79 7.21 -3.42 -0.81
N GLN A 80 6.99 -2.65 0.26
CA GLN A 80 7.17 -3.13 1.63
C GLN A 80 5.96 -3.94 2.11
N LYS A 81 4.81 -3.79 1.44
CA LYS A 81 3.54 -4.48 1.78
C LYS A 81 2.99 -5.31 0.63
N SER A 82 3.83 -5.62 -0.34
CA SER A 82 3.49 -6.49 -1.46
C SER A 82 4.44 -7.67 -1.47
N PHE A 83 3.91 -8.88 -1.50
CA PHE A 83 4.70 -10.11 -1.42
C PHE A 83 3.97 -11.32 -1.98
N ALA A 84 4.74 -12.28 -2.48
CA ALA A 84 4.26 -13.61 -2.86
C ALA A 84 4.54 -14.63 -1.75
N ILE A 85 3.71 -15.66 -1.66
CA ILE A 85 3.84 -16.78 -0.71
C ILE A 85 3.88 -18.10 -1.46
N TRP A 86 4.96 -18.85 -1.26
CA TRP A 86 5.18 -20.19 -1.79
C TRP A 86 4.42 -21.26 -1.01
N GLN A 87 4.27 -22.45 -1.59
CA GLN A 87 3.55 -23.57 -0.97
C GLN A 87 4.23 -24.03 0.33
N ASN A 88 5.56 -23.90 0.39
CA ASN A 88 6.36 -24.22 1.57
C ASN A 88 6.36 -23.09 2.63
N GLY A 89 5.61 -22.00 2.41
CA GLY A 89 5.52 -20.87 3.33
C GLY A 89 6.59 -19.79 3.14
N ASN A 90 7.57 -19.98 2.26
CA ASN A 90 8.54 -18.94 1.94
C ASN A 90 7.86 -17.72 1.32
N THR A 91 8.43 -16.54 1.55
CA THR A 91 7.91 -15.28 0.99
C THR A 91 8.97 -14.56 0.17
N CYS A 92 8.53 -13.75 -0.80
CA CYS A 92 9.38 -12.77 -1.48
C CYS A 92 8.62 -11.45 -1.60
N SER A 93 9.32 -10.33 -1.54
CA SER A 93 8.74 -9.01 -1.82
C SER A 93 8.32 -8.90 -3.29
N LEU A 94 7.26 -8.15 -3.56
CA LEU A 94 6.82 -7.77 -4.90
C LEU A 94 6.95 -6.24 -5.07
N PRO A 95 7.34 -5.74 -6.25
CA PRO A 95 7.85 -6.51 -7.39
C PRO A 95 9.18 -7.21 -7.05
N PHE A 96 9.33 -8.45 -7.52
CA PHE A 96 10.56 -9.22 -7.41
C PHE A 96 11.28 -9.19 -8.74
N VAL A 97 12.33 -8.37 -8.83
CA VAL A 97 13.22 -8.32 -9.99
C VAL A 97 14.35 -9.32 -9.77
N ASN A 98 14.53 -10.26 -10.70
CA ASN A 98 15.57 -11.29 -10.61
C ASN A 98 16.48 -11.19 -11.84
N THR A 99 17.79 -11.30 -11.62
CA THR A 99 18.80 -11.29 -12.70
C THR A 99 18.79 -12.58 -13.53
N VAL A 100 18.23 -13.67 -13.00
CA VAL A 100 17.98 -14.91 -13.74
C VAL A 100 16.68 -14.76 -14.52
N ALA A 101 16.79 -14.66 -15.83
CA ALA A 101 15.66 -14.65 -16.76
C ALA A 101 14.73 -15.84 -16.45
N GLY A 102 13.43 -15.58 -16.28
CA GLY A 102 12.48 -16.60 -15.85
C GLY A 102 11.88 -16.34 -14.45
N ASN A 103 12.72 -15.87 -13.52
CA ASN A 103 12.39 -15.95 -12.09
C ASN A 103 11.65 -14.74 -11.53
N GLY A 104 11.63 -13.61 -12.24
CA GLY A 104 10.99 -12.38 -11.81
C GLY A 104 9.47 -12.48 -11.70
N ILE A 105 8.91 -11.71 -10.76
CA ILE A 105 7.47 -11.48 -10.63
C ILE A 105 7.28 -9.97 -10.48
N GLU A 106 6.84 -9.33 -11.56
CA GLU A 106 6.73 -7.87 -11.62
C GLU A 106 5.30 -7.43 -11.41
N VAL A 107 5.12 -6.38 -10.61
CA VAL A 107 3.92 -5.54 -10.59
C VAL A 107 4.31 -4.26 -11.33
N ALA A 108 3.85 -4.14 -12.56
CA ALA A 108 4.26 -3.12 -13.53
C ALA A 108 3.05 -2.31 -14.02
N ASP A 109 3.34 -1.20 -14.71
CA ASP A 109 2.36 -0.31 -15.36
C ASP A 109 1.17 0.08 -14.47
N VAL A 110 1.41 0.25 -13.17
CA VAL A 110 0.37 0.65 -12.22
C VAL A 110 -0.13 2.04 -12.64
N ASN A 111 -1.40 2.11 -12.99
CA ASN A 111 -2.07 3.31 -13.48
C ASN A 111 -3.41 3.50 -12.76
N ALA A 112 -4.17 4.54 -13.09
CA ALA A 112 -5.39 4.91 -12.38
C ALA A 112 -6.53 3.86 -12.39
N THR A 113 -6.45 2.83 -13.24
CA THR A 113 -7.51 1.82 -13.41
C THR A 113 -7.03 0.38 -13.23
N SER A 114 -5.76 0.13 -13.52
CA SER A 114 -5.22 -1.22 -13.63
C SER A 114 -3.74 -1.26 -13.31
N TYR A 115 -3.24 -2.49 -13.20
CA TYR A 115 -1.82 -2.80 -13.19
C TYR A 115 -1.58 -4.06 -14.02
N THR A 116 -0.34 -4.25 -14.45
CA THR A 116 0.09 -5.49 -15.08
C THR A 116 0.86 -6.33 -14.08
N ILE A 117 0.50 -7.60 -13.90
CA ILE A 117 1.39 -8.57 -13.27
C ILE A 117 2.11 -9.36 -14.37
N ARG A 118 3.43 -9.55 -14.24
CA ARG A 118 4.24 -10.26 -15.23
C ARG A 118 5.13 -11.30 -14.57
N SER A 119 5.24 -12.46 -15.21
CA SER A 119 6.24 -13.47 -14.90
C SER A 119 6.41 -14.37 -16.11
N THR A 120 7.62 -14.71 -16.47
CA THR A 120 7.89 -15.63 -17.58
C THR A 120 7.62 -17.08 -17.23
N MET A 121 7.51 -17.41 -15.94
CA MET A 121 7.09 -18.73 -15.45
C MET A 121 5.66 -18.71 -14.91
N ASP A 122 5.02 -19.86 -14.93
CA ASP A 122 3.77 -20.08 -14.22
C ASP A 122 3.99 -19.98 -12.70
N ARG A 123 3.30 -19.01 -12.08
CA ARG A 123 3.26 -18.75 -10.64
C ARG A 123 1.83 -18.83 -10.11
N SER A 124 0.92 -19.51 -10.81
CA SER A 124 -0.49 -19.62 -10.45
C SER A 124 -0.70 -20.46 -9.20
N ASN A 125 0.31 -21.26 -8.86
CA ASN A 125 0.40 -22.01 -7.61
C ASN A 125 0.79 -21.13 -6.41
N LEU A 126 1.26 -19.89 -6.61
CA LEU A 126 1.59 -18.94 -5.54
C LEU A 126 0.36 -18.10 -5.17
N ARG A 127 0.32 -17.70 -3.89
CA ARG A 127 -0.57 -16.65 -3.41
C ARG A 127 0.17 -15.32 -3.40
N GLY A 128 -0.52 -14.21 -3.56
CA GLY A 128 0.10 -12.90 -3.44
C GLY A 128 -0.77 -11.87 -2.75
N TYR A 129 -0.11 -10.96 -2.05
CA TYR A 129 -0.66 -9.71 -1.56
C TYR A 129 -0.01 -8.59 -2.35
N ILE A 130 -0.82 -7.76 -3.01
CA ILE A 130 -0.37 -6.59 -3.77
C ILE A 130 -1.02 -5.39 -3.12
N THR A 131 -0.22 -4.46 -2.65
CA THR A 131 -0.69 -3.27 -1.94
C THR A 131 -0.36 -2.04 -2.75
N PHE A 132 -1.37 -1.18 -2.96
CA PHE A 132 -1.19 0.11 -3.61
C PHE A 132 -1.29 1.24 -2.59
N LEU A 133 -0.42 2.22 -2.77
CA LEU A 133 -0.54 3.55 -2.20
C LEU A 133 -0.97 4.50 -3.31
N TYR A 134 -1.87 5.43 -2.99
CA TYR A 134 -2.42 6.34 -3.98
C TYR A 134 -2.93 7.65 -3.39
N VAL A 135 -3.01 8.66 -4.23
CA VAL A 135 -3.63 9.96 -3.97
C VAL A 135 -4.82 10.09 -4.92
N LYS A 136 -5.91 10.69 -4.43
CA LYS A 136 -7.13 10.88 -5.23
C LYS A 136 -7.16 12.25 -5.93
N ASN A 137 -7.89 12.31 -7.04
CA ASN A 137 -8.36 13.56 -7.63
C ASN A 137 -9.31 14.20 -6.61
N GLU A 138 -9.07 15.45 -6.24
CA GLU A 138 -9.97 16.24 -5.40
C GLU A 138 -11.16 16.79 -6.20
#